data_AF-Q0F2N0-F1
#
_entry.id   AF-Q0F2N0-F1
#
_cell.length_a   1.000
_cell.length_b   1.000
_cell.length_c   1.000
_cell.angle_alpha   90.00
_cell.angle_beta   90.00
_cell.angle_gamma   90.00
#
_symmetry.space_group_name_H-M   'P 1'
#
loop_
_entity.id
_entity.type
_entity.pdbx_description
1 polymer ?
#
loop_
_entity_poly.entity_id
_entity_poly.type
_entity_poly.pdbx_seq_one_letter_code
_entity_poly.pdbx_strand_id
1 'polypeptide(L)'
;MHIDFTLAPWGMAFAGLMYVLGNGTWTNHLARRNAWLGWLMWSVSAAAIIILGAVVSHHLGNKADVSTILGSMNKENYWIILTLYALMSIPGAAAVLFRQTLSWTRLGLLATALIVFIPLGAQLHDPNDARLGISIGMTLAICGLMWVWSIMLDHDPEHHRKTVPVDEMAK
;
A
#
# COMPACT_ATOMS: atom_id res chain seq x y z
N MET A 1 -10.94 -23.13 -17.90
CA MET A 1 -10.96 -21.71 -17.49
C MET A 1 -9.93 -21.00 -18.34
N HIS A 2 -10.35 -20.22 -19.35
CA HIS A 2 -9.41 -19.40 -20.12
C HIS A 2 -9.08 -18.17 -19.27
N ILE A 3 -7.89 -18.15 -18.68
CA ILE A 3 -7.38 -16.95 -18.00
C ILE A 3 -6.93 -16.00 -19.11
N ASP A 4 -7.58 -14.85 -19.22
CA ASP A 4 -7.15 -13.80 -20.13
C ASP A 4 -5.97 -13.05 -19.50
N PHE A 5 -4.76 -13.47 -19.84
CA PHE A 5 -3.52 -12.86 -19.35
C PHE A 5 -3.34 -11.42 -19.85
N THR A 6 -4.14 -10.95 -20.82
CA THR A 6 -4.14 -9.55 -21.28
C THR A 6 -4.47 -8.58 -20.15
N LEU A 7 -5.24 -9.02 -19.16
CA LEU A 7 -5.69 -8.20 -18.03
C LEU A 7 -4.71 -8.18 -16.86
N ALA A 8 -3.70 -9.05 -16.87
CA ALA A 8 -2.71 -9.15 -15.80
C ALA A 8 -2.01 -7.81 -15.46
N PRO A 9 -1.61 -6.96 -16.43
CA PRO A 9 -0.99 -5.67 -16.12
C PRO A 9 -1.86 -4.72 -15.30
N TRP A 10 -3.19 -4.77 -15.48
CA TRP A 10 -4.13 -3.95 -14.70
C TRP A 10 -4.20 -4.40 -13.25
N GLY A 11 -4.17 -5.72 -13.01
CA GLY A 11 -4.08 -6.27 -11.65
C GLY A 11 -2.77 -5.86 -10.96
N MET A 12 -1.65 -5.91 -11.68
CA MET A 12 -0.34 -5.47 -11.15
C MET A 12 -0.34 -3.97 -10.82
N ALA A 13 -0.89 -3.15 -11.70
CA ALA A 13 -1.00 -1.70 -11.49
C ALA A 13 -1.89 -1.38 -10.29
N PHE A 14 -3.02 -2.08 -10.14
CA PHE A 14 -3.92 -1.90 -9.01
C PHE A 14 -3.26 -2.31 -7.69
N ALA A 15 -2.54 -3.43 -7.65
CA ALA A 15 -1.77 -3.84 -6.49
C ALA A 15 -0.66 -2.83 -6.13
N GLY A 16 0.03 -2.28 -7.15
CA GLY A 16 1.02 -1.23 -6.96
C GLY A 16 0.41 0.04 -6.35
N LEU A 17 -0.77 0.45 -6.84
CA LEU A 17 -1.50 1.60 -6.34
C LEU A 17 -1.98 1.39 -4.89
N MET A 18 -2.48 0.20 -4.56
CA MET A 18 -2.78 -0.20 -3.18
C MET A 18 -1.56 -0.05 -2.27
N TYR A 19 -0.40 -0.52 -2.72
CA TYR A 19 0.83 -0.43 -1.95
C TYR A 19 1.26 1.03 -1.72
N VAL A 20 1.25 1.86 -2.78
CA VAL A 20 1.66 3.26 -2.69
C VAL A 20 0.72 4.06 -1.79
N LEU A 21 -0.60 3.96 -2.00
CA LEU A 21 -1.56 4.69 -1.18
C LEU A 21 -1.59 4.19 0.26
N GLY A 22 -1.56 2.87 0.43
CA GLY A 22 -1.54 2.21 1.74
C GLY A 22 -0.39 2.73 2.57
N ASN A 23 0.83 2.61 2.06
CA ASN A 23 2.00 3.07 2.80
C ASN A 23 2.12 4.59 2.85
N GLY A 24 1.76 5.31 1.79
CA GLY A 24 1.82 6.78 1.73
C GLY A 24 0.90 7.48 2.74
N THR A 25 -0.26 6.89 3.04
CA THR A 25 -1.16 7.39 4.10
C THR A 25 -0.58 7.28 5.50
N TRP A 26 0.37 6.37 5.71
CA TRP A 26 1.11 6.23 6.95
C TRP A 26 2.42 7.03 6.95
N THR A 27 3.16 7.05 5.85
CA THR A 27 4.47 7.73 5.77
C THR A 27 4.31 9.19 5.36
N ASN A 28 3.70 9.97 6.25
CA ASN A 28 3.61 11.41 6.15
C ASN A 28 3.68 12.06 7.54
N HIS A 29 3.96 13.37 7.55
CA HIS A 29 4.12 14.16 8.77
C HIS A 29 2.89 14.13 9.70
N LEU A 30 1.67 14.04 9.16
CA LEU A 30 0.43 14.00 9.96
C LEU A 30 0.33 12.70 10.74
N ALA A 31 0.48 11.57 10.04
CA ALA A 31 0.43 10.24 10.64
C ALA A 31 1.57 10.01 11.64
N ARG A 32 2.76 10.57 11.39
CA ARG A 32 3.89 10.49 12.32
C ARG A 32 3.70 11.31 13.59
N ARG A 33 3.04 12.46 13.50
CA ARG A 33 2.72 13.28 14.67
C ARG A 33 1.58 12.68 15.48
N ASN A 34 0.58 12.13 14.80
CA ASN A 34 -0.57 11.49 15.44
C ASN A 34 -1.03 10.27 14.64
N ALA A 35 -0.78 9.08 15.18
CA ALA A 35 -1.16 7.81 14.55
C ALA A 35 -2.68 7.71 14.28
N TRP A 36 -3.52 8.43 15.02
CA TRP A 36 -4.96 8.48 14.76
C TRP A 36 -5.30 9.15 13.42
N LEU A 37 -4.54 10.17 13.02
CA LEU A 37 -4.68 10.78 11.68
C LEU A 37 -4.27 9.79 10.60
N GLY A 38 -3.26 8.96 10.86
CA GLY A 38 -2.88 7.85 9.99
C GLY A 38 -4.05 6.88 9.77
N TRP A 39 -4.70 6.43 10.84
CA TRP A 39 -5.90 5.58 10.74
C TRP A 39 -7.04 6.22 9.96
N LEU A 40 -7.27 7.52 10.15
CA LEU A 40 -8.32 8.25 9.43
C LEU A 40 -8.00 8.34 7.92
N MET A 41 -6.79 8.77 7.55
CA MET A 41 -6.35 8.82 6.16
C MET A 41 -6.36 7.44 5.51
N TRP A 42 -5.90 6.42 6.23
CA TRP A 42 -5.93 5.04 5.79
C TRP A 42 -7.36 4.55 5.52
N SER A 43 -8.31 4.85 6.42
CA SER A 43 -9.72 4.46 6.24
C SER A 43 -10.37 5.14 5.02
N VAL A 44 -10.10 6.44 4.81
CA VAL A 44 -10.57 7.17 3.62
C VAL A 44 -9.98 6.57 2.35
N SER A 45 -8.68 6.28 2.35
CA SER A 45 -8.00 5.66 1.22
C SER A 45 -8.50 4.24 0.94
N ALA A 46 -8.83 3.45 1.97
CA ALA A 46 -9.40 2.12 1.81
C ALA A 46 -10.75 2.17 1.08
N ALA A 47 -11.62 3.13 1.42
CA ALA A 47 -12.86 3.35 0.70
C ALA A 47 -12.61 3.74 -0.78
N ALA A 48 -11.62 4.60 -1.03
CA ALA A 48 -11.24 4.98 -2.40
C ALA A 48 -10.71 3.77 -3.21
N ILE A 49 -9.89 2.90 -2.61
CA ILE A 49 -9.39 1.67 -3.23
C ILE A 49 -10.53 0.72 -3.60
N ILE A 50 -11.54 0.59 -2.73
CA ILE A 50 -12.72 -0.22 -3.02
C ILE A 50 -13.47 0.30 -4.26
N ILE A 51 -13.68 1.61 -4.35
CA ILE A 51 -14.33 2.24 -5.50
C ILE A 51 -13.48 2.04 -6.76
N LEU A 52 -12.16 2.24 -6.68
CA LEU A 52 -11.25 2.00 -7.80
C LEU A 52 -11.25 0.54 -8.24
N GLY A 53 -11.31 -0.42 -7.31
CA GLY A 53 -11.41 -1.85 -7.63
C GLY A 53 -12.68 -2.21 -8.40
N ALA A 54 -13.80 -1.56 -8.07
CA ALA A 54 -15.05 -1.69 -8.82
C ALA A 54 -14.93 -1.08 -10.23
N VAL A 55 -14.25 0.06 -10.38
CA VAL A 55 -13.99 0.69 -11.70
C VAL A 55 -13.06 -0.16 -12.56
N VAL A 56 -12.01 -0.73 -11.98
CA VAL A 56 -11.12 -1.66 -12.69
C VAL A 56 -11.94 -2.88 -13.14
N SER A 57 -12.75 -3.45 -12.26
CA SER A 57 -13.63 -4.58 -12.60
C SER A 57 -14.64 -4.24 -13.73
N HIS A 58 -15.17 -3.02 -13.78
CA HIS A 58 -15.99 -2.52 -14.89
C HIS A 58 -15.21 -2.56 -16.21
N HIS A 59 -14.00 -1.98 -16.22
CA HIS A 59 -13.14 -1.92 -17.40
C HIS A 59 -12.72 -3.31 -17.90
N LEU A 60 -12.62 -4.28 -16.99
CA LEU A 60 -12.18 -5.65 -17.27
C LEU A 60 -13.28 -6.58 -17.83
N GLY A 61 -14.56 -6.19 -17.86
CA GLY A 61 -15.54 -7.08 -18.52
C GLY A 61 -17.03 -6.81 -18.40
N ASN A 62 -17.51 -5.73 -17.80
CA ASN A 62 -18.96 -5.56 -17.60
C ASN A 62 -19.42 -4.15 -17.94
N LYS A 63 -20.28 -3.99 -18.96
CA LYS A 63 -20.82 -2.69 -19.44
C LYS A 63 -21.97 -2.18 -18.55
N ALA A 64 -21.76 -2.06 -17.25
CA ALA A 64 -22.79 -1.60 -16.30
C ALA A 64 -22.28 -0.41 -15.47
N ASP A 65 -23.15 0.57 -15.18
CA ASP A 65 -22.77 1.75 -14.39
C ASP A 65 -22.05 1.40 -13.08
N VAL A 66 -21.08 2.24 -12.68
CA VAL A 66 -20.22 2.04 -11.50
C VAL A 66 -21.05 1.82 -10.23
N SER A 67 -22.16 2.54 -10.07
CA SER A 67 -23.10 2.35 -8.95
C SER A 67 -23.76 0.98 -8.95
N THR A 68 -24.08 0.45 -10.13
CA THR A 68 -24.71 -0.86 -10.31
C THR A 68 -23.70 -1.96 -10.03
N ILE A 69 -22.44 -1.78 -10.43
CA ILE A 69 -21.34 -2.69 -10.11
C ILE A 69 -21.06 -2.70 -8.63
N LEU A 70 -20.99 -1.54 -7.97
CA LEU A 70 -20.81 -1.48 -6.53
C LEU A 70 -21.98 -2.15 -5.78
N GLY A 71 -23.22 -1.94 -6.25
CA GLY A 71 -24.40 -2.59 -5.68
C GLY A 71 -24.46 -4.11 -5.93
N SER A 72 -23.89 -4.60 -7.03
CA SER A 72 -23.96 -6.01 -7.44
C SER A 72 -22.70 -6.83 -7.09
N MET A 73 -21.62 -6.20 -6.63
CA MET A 73 -20.37 -6.90 -6.34
C MET A 73 -20.54 -7.79 -5.11
N ASN A 74 -20.05 -9.04 -5.20
CA ASN A 74 -20.10 -9.98 -4.08
C ASN A 74 -19.34 -9.38 -2.87
N LYS A 75 -19.92 -9.49 -1.67
CA LYS A 75 -19.34 -9.04 -0.41
C LYS A 75 -17.93 -9.60 -0.18
N GLU A 76 -17.69 -10.81 -0.68
CA GLU A 76 -16.38 -11.46 -0.65
C GLU A 76 -15.30 -10.66 -1.38
N ASN A 77 -15.60 -10.09 -2.56
CA ASN A 77 -14.60 -9.35 -3.33
C ASN A 77 -14.20 -8.04 -2.62
N TYR A 78 -15.15 -7.37 -1.96
CA TYR A 78 -14.84 -6.22 -1.12
C TYR A 78 -13.90 -6.57 0.02
N TRP A 79 -14.15 -7.72 0.65
CA TRP A 79 -13.33 -8.21 1.74
C TRP A 79 -11.91 -8.56 1.28
N ILE A 80 -11.76 -9.23 0.14
CA ILE A 80 -10.45 -9.54 -0.46
C ILE A 80 -9.67 -8.26 -0.75
N ILE A 81 -10.30 -7.27 -1.39
CA ILE A 81 -9.66 -5.98 -1.70
C ILE A 81 -9.21 -5.27 -0.41
N LEU A 82 -10.09 -5.21 0.60
CA LEU A 82 -9.79 -4.53 1.86
C LEU A 82 -8.67 -5.23 2.64
N THR A 83 -8.70 -6.56 2.72
CA THR A 83 -7.67 -7.34 3.43
C THR A 83 -6.32 -7.26 2.73
N LEU A 84 -6.30 -7.31 1.38
CA LEU A 84 -5.08 -7.11 0.61
C LEU A 84 -4.53 -5.71 0.82
N TYR A 85 -5.39 -4.68 0.80
CA TYR A 85 -4.98 -3.30 1.08
C TYR A 85 -4.37 -3.15 2.48
N ALA A 86 -5.01 -3.73 3.50
CA ALA A 86 -4.51 -3.72 4.87
C ALA A 86 -3.14 -4.38 4.96
N LEU A 87 -2.97 -5.55 4.35
CA LEU A 87 -1.70 -6.30 4.35
C LEU A 87 -0.57 -5.51 3.67
N MET A 88 -0.86 -4.89 2.52
CA MET A 88 0.10 -4.08 1.77
C MET A 88 0.52 -2.81 2.52
N SER A 89 -0.33 -2.30 3.41
CA SER A 89 -0.07 -1.08 4.21
C SER A 89 0.77 -1.31 5.46
N ILE A 90 1.03 -2.58 5.83
CA ILE A 90 1.70 -2.94 7.10
C ILE A 90 3.06 -2.27 7.27
N PRO A 91 3.97 -2.24 6.27
CA PRO A 91 5.31 -1.67 6.48
C PRO A 91 5.26 -0.19 6.89
N GLY A 92 4.41 0.61 6.24
CA GLY A 92 4.19 2.02 6.59
C GLY A 92 3.52 2.18 7.94
N ALA A 93 2.47 1.41 8.22
CA ALA A 93 1.79 1.45 9.52
C ALA A 93 2.73 1.09 10.67
N ALA A 94 3.51 0.02 10.51
CA ALA A 94 4.50 -0.42 11.49
C ALA A 94 5.57 0.66 11.73
N ALA A 95 6.06 1.31 10.67
CA ALA A 95 7.03 2.39 10.81
C ALA A 95 6.53 3.54 11.68
N VAL A 96 5.26 3.92 11.55
CA VAL A 96 4.64 4.96 12.39
C VAL A 96 4.40 4.47 13.81
N LEU A 97 3.77 3.31 13.97
CA LEU A 97 3.38 2.77 15.27
C LEU A 97 4.59 2.46 16.17
N PHE A 98 5.68 1.96 15.57
CA PHE A 98 6.94 1.70 16.27
C PHE A 98 7.90 2.88 16.27
N ARG A 99 7.50 4.05 15.74
CA ARG A 99 8.33 5.27 15.68
C ARG A 99 9.71 5.00 15.07
N GLN A 100 9.72 4.27 13.96
CA GLN A 100 10.95 3.96 13.22
C GLN A 100 11.51 5.23 12.58
N THR A 101 12.84 5.33 12.52
CA THR A 101 13.50 6.44 11.81
C THR A 101 13.16 6.39 10.33
N LEU A 102 13.30 7.54 9.67
CA LEU A 102 12.98 7.68 8.26
C LEU A 102 13.84 6.75 7.37
N SER A 103 15.12 6.52 7.71
CA SER A 103 15.97 5.56 7.00
C SER A 103 15.45 4.13 7.06
N TRP A 104 15.03 3.67 8.25
CA TRP A 104 14.45 2.33 8.43
C TRP A 104 13.09 2.20 7.75
N THR A 105 12.30 3.27 7.77
CA THR A 105 11.01 3.32 7.08
C THR A 105 11.20 3.16 5.57
N ARG A 106 12.10 3.94 4.97
CA ARG A 106 12.42 3.85 3.54
C ARG A 106 12.93 2.47 3.16
N LEU A 107 13.85 1.91 3.94
CA LEU A 107 14.36 0.57 3.69
C LEU A 107 13.24 -0.48 3.76
N GLY A 108 12.39 -0.43 4.79
CA GLY A 108 11.29 -1.38 4.94
C GLY A 108 10.29 -1.30 3.79
N LEU A 109 9.97 -0.09 3.32
CA LEU A 109 9.10 0.11 2.17
C LEU A 109 9.73 -0.42 0.87
N LEU A 110 10.92 0.05 0.53
CA LEU A 110 11.58 -0.35 -0.72
C LEU A 110 11.88 -1.84 -0.76
N ALA A 111 12.38 -2.41 0.34
CA ALA A 111 12.65 -3.86 0.42
C ALA A 111 11.37 -4.67 0.23
N THR A 112 10.26 -4.27 0.87
CA THR A 112 8.97 -4.96 0.69
C THR A 112 8.51 -4.87 -0.76
N ALA A 113 8.59 -3.69 -1.38
CA ALA A 113 8.21 -3.51 -2.78
C ALA A 113 9.03 -4.42 -3.71
N LEU A 114 10.35 -4.51 -3.50
CA LEU A 114 11.24 -5.39 -4.28
C LEU A 114 10.88 -6.87 -4.10
N ILE A 115 10.67 -7.32 -2.86
CA ILE A 115 10.37 -8.73 -2.56
C ILE A 115 9.00 -9.14 -3.12
N VAL A 116 8.01 -8.26 -3.04
CA VAL A 116 6.63 -8.58 -3.45
C VAL A 116 6.43 -8.46 -4.96
N PHE A 117 6.87 -7.34 -5.56
CA PHE A 117 6.48 -7.01 -6.94
C PHE A 117 7.40 -7.60 -8.01
N ILE A 118 8.68 -7.86 -7.73
CA ILE A 118 9.57 -8.51 -8.71
C ILE A 118 9.06 -9.90 -9.11
N PRO A 119 8.81 -10.84 -8.18
CA PRO A 119 8.38 -12.20 -8.55
C PRO A 119 6.94 -12.25 -9.05
N LEU A 120 6.16 -11.18 -8.88
CA LEU A 120 4.74 -11.13 -9.23
C LEU A 120 4.47 -11.39 -10.72
N GLY A 121 5.39 -10.98 -11.59
CA GLY A 121 5.33 -11.31 -13.03
C GLY A 121 5.35 -12.82 -13.26
N ALA A 122 6.34 -13.51 -12.67
CA ALA A 122 6.49 -14.95 -12.83
C ALA A 122 5.35 -15.75 -12.19
N GLN A 123 4.71 -15.20 -11.14
CA GLN A 123 3.57 -15.81 -10.47
C GLN A 123 2.27 -15.77 -11.28
N LEU A 124 2.21 -15.00 -12.38
CA LEU A 124 1.04 -14.96 -13.24
C LEU A 124 0.83 -16.26 -14.03
N HIS A 125 1.80 -17.19 -14.04
CA HIS A 125 1.71 -18.51 -14.70
C HIS A 125 1.24 -18.44 -16.17
N ASP A 126 1.58 -17.36 -16.87
CA ASP A 126 1.32 -17.23 -18.31
C ASP A 126 2.27 -18.20 -19.05
N PRO A 127 1.73 -19.17 -19.81
CA PRO A 127 2.52 -20.23 -20.44
C PRO A 127 3.47 -19.72 -21.53
N ASN A 128 3.29 -18.48 -22.01
CA ASN A 128 4.07 -17.93 -23.13
C ASN A 128 5.05 -16.83 -22.70
N ASP A 129 4.83 -16.14 -21.58
CA ASP A 129 5.70 -15.06 -21.10
C ASP A 129 5.59 -14.88 -19.58
N ALA A 130 6.72 -14.95 -18.86
CA ALA A 130 6.75 -14.70 -17.42
C ALA A 130 6.52 -13.23 -17.03
N ARG A 131 6.35 -12.31 -18.01
CA ARG A 131 6.03 -10.88 -17.83
C ARG A 131 6.95 -10.14 -16.85
N LEU A 132 8.16 -10.67 -16.65
CA LEU A 132 9.14 -10.16 -15.69
C LEU A 132 9.56 -8.73 -15.99
N GLY A 133 9.62 -8.34 -17.27
CA GLY A 133 9.90 -6.95 -17.65
C GLY A 133 8.86 -5.97 -17.10
N ILE A 134 7.57 -6.33 -17.14
CA ILE A 134 6.49 -5.51 -16.61
C ILE A 134 6.56 -5.46 -15.08
N SER A 135 6.84 -6.59 -14.42
CA SER A 135 6.93 -6.64 -12.96
C SER A 135 8.11 -5.82 -12.43
N ILE A 136 9.27 -5.89 -13.08
CA ILE A 136 10.44 -5.04 -12.77
C ILE A 136 10.11 -3.56 -13.00
N GLY A 137 9.53 -3.22 -14.15
CA GLY A 137 9.15 -1.83 -14.46
C GLY A 137 8.17 -1.25 -13.44
N MET A 138 7.15 -2.02 -13.05
CA MET A 138 6.18 -1.63 -12.04
C MET A 138 6.84 -1.50 -10.65
N THR A 139 7.73 -2.43 -10.29
CA THR A 139 8.46 -2.37 -9.02
C THR A 139 9.29 -1.09 -8.94
N LEU A 140 10.02 -0.74 -10.00
CA LEU A 140 10.82 0.48 -10.06
C LEU A 140 9.94 1.73 -9.96
N ALA A 141 8.78 1.74 -10.63
CA ALA A 141 7.81 2.82 -10.53
C ALA A 141 7.29 3.00 -9.10
N ILE A 142 6.89 1.91 -8.44
CA ILE A 142 6.43 1.91 -7.04
C ILE A 142 7.53 2.42 -6.11
N CYS A 143 8.75 1.89 -6.24
CA CYS A 143 9.89 2.32 -5.45
C CYS A 143 10.19 3.81 -5.66
N GLY A 144 10.17 4.29 -6.90
CA GLY A 144 10.37 5.70 -7.23
C GLY A 144 9.29 6.59 -6.62
N LEU A 145 8.03 6.20 -6.72
CA LEU A 145 6.90 6.93 -6.13
C LEU A 145 7.01 6.98 -4.60
N MET A 146 7.31 5.85 -3.95
CA MET A 146 7.49 5.81 -2.49
C MET A 146 8.69 6.63 -2.04
N TRP A 147 9.76 6.66 -2.83
CA TRP A 147 10.92 7.50 -2.57
C TRP A 147 10.58 8.99 -2.64
N VAL A 148 9.92 9.42 -3.72
CA VAL A 148 9.46 10.81 -3.89
C VAL A 148 8.49 11.18 -2.77
N TRP A 149 7.54 10.30 -2.45
CA TRP A 149 6.60 10.48 -1.34
C TRP A 149 7.33 10.70 -0.01
N SER A 150 8.33 9.87 0.27
CA SER A 150 9.12 9.97 1.50
C SER A 150 10.01 11.21 1.56
N ILE A 151 10.40 11.81 0.43
CA ILE A 151 11.09 13.09 0.40
C ILE A 151 10.12 14.24 0.65
N MET A 152 8.93 14.18 0.07
CA MET A 152 7.98 15.30 0.09
C MET A 152 7.17 15.39 1.38
N LEU A 153 6.77 14.26 1.96
CA LEU A 153 5.74 14.22 2.99
C LEU A 153 6.18 13.59 4.30
N ASP A 154 7.25 12.79 4.30
CA ASP A 154 7.68 12.02 5.47
C ASP A 154 8.62 12.79 6.40
N HIS A 155 8.66 12.41 7.67
CA HIS A 155 9.48 13.11 8.68
C HIS A 155 10.08 12.14 9.69
N ASP A 156 11.06 12.55 10.49
CA ASP A 156 11.50 11.71 11.60
C ASP A 156 10.48 11.76 12.76
N PRO A 157 10.34 10.66 13.53
CA PRO A 157 9.41 10.62 14.64
C PRO A 157 9.85 11.54 15.79
N GLU A 158 8.90 12.26 16.38
CA GLU A 158 9.14 13.05 17.58
C GLU A 158 9.43 12.13 18.78
N HIS A 159 10.65 12.20 19.29
CA HIS A 159 11.06 11.48 20.49
C HIS A 159 10.66 12.28 21.72
N HIS A 160 9.46 12.03 22.25
CA HIS A 160 9.13 12.50 23.59
C HIS A 160 9.97 11.72 24.60
N ARG A 161 11.09 12.33 25.03
CA ARG A 161 11.88 11.82 26.14
C ARG A 161 10.95 11.71 27.34
N LYS A 162 10.62 10.49 27.79
CA LYS A 162 10.10 10.29 29.13
C LYS A 162 11.20 10.77 30.07
N THR A 163 11.08 12.00 30.55
CA THR A 163 11.86 12.46 31.70
C THR A 163 11.40 11.58 32.85
N VAL A 164 12.10 10.47 33.06
CA VAL A 164 12.05 9.77 34.34
C VAL A 164 12.44 10.84 35.35
N PRO A 165 11.60 11.22 36.32
CA PRO A 165 12.07 12.03 37.43
C PRO A 165 13.20 11.23 38.04
N VAL A 166 14.42 11.71 37.90
CA VAL A 166 15.54 11.18 38.65
C VAL A 166 15.22 11.59 40.08
N ASP A 167 14.77 10.64 40.90
CA ASP A 167 14.70 10.85 42.34
C ASP A 167 16.13 11.12 42.80
N GLU A 168 16.50 12.41 42.83
CA GLU A 168 17.71 12.91 43.46
C GLU A 168 17.61 12.77 44.99
N MET A 169 17.24 11.62 45.53
CA MET A 169 17.17 11.41 46.99
C MET A 169 17.51 9.99 47.39
N ALA A 170 18.81 9.73 47.52
CA ALA A 170 19.36 8.83 48.53
C ALA A 170 20.83 9.21 48.79
N LYS A 171 21.03 10.30 49.54
CA LYS A 171 22.26 10.55 50.31
C LYS A 171 21.95 10.36 51.78
#